data_AF-A0A6P1T6F7-F1
#
_entry.id   AF-A0A6P1T6F7-F1
#
_cell.length_a   1.000
_cell.length_b   1.000
_cell.length_c   1.000
_cell.angle_alpha   90.00
_cell.angle_beta   90.00
_cell.angle_gamma   90.00
#
_symmetry.space_group_name_H-M   'P 1'
#
loop_
_entity.id
_entity.type
_entity.pdbx_description
1 polymer ?
#
loop_
_entity_poly.entity_id
_entity_poly.type
_entity_poly.pdbx_seq_one_letter_code
_entity_poly.pdbx_strand_id
1 'polypeptide(L)' 'MGFIILLVVGSAAGFVATRAMGIRLPLPQTVALGVIGAILGIWVIRLALGFLGLFAWFASAFLGVVLLLWGYKTFIEKR' A
#
# COMPACT_ATOMS: atom_id res chain seq x y z
N MET A 1 -12.54 -18.97 -2.34
CA MET A 1 -12.11 -18.12 -3.48
C MET A 1 -10.79 -17.39 -3.20
N GLY A 2 -10.65 -16.61 -2.12
CA GLY A 2 -9.43 -15.82 -1.87
C GLY A 2 -8.12 -16.59 -1.70
N PHE A 3 -8.13 -17.77 -1.06
CA PHE A 3 -6.92 -18.54 -0.80
C PHE A 3 -6.31 -19.15 -2.08
N ILE A 4 -7.15 -19.62 -3.00
CA ILE A 4 -6.70 -20.20 -4.28
C ILE A 4 -6.03 -19.12 -5.14
N ILE A 5 -6.60 -17.92 -5.17
CA ILE A 5 -6.03 -16.77 -5.89
C ILE A 5 -4.67 -16.41 -5.30
N LEU A 6 -4.56 -16.32 -3.97
CA LEU A 6 -3.28 -16.03 -3.31
C LEU A 6 -2.23 -17.10 -3.62
N LEU A 7 -2.63 -18.36 -3.69
CA LEU A 7 -1.73 -19.48 -4.00
C LEU A 7 -1.23 -19.38 -5.45
N VAL A 8 -2.11 -19.11 -6.41
CA VAL A 8 -1.75 -18.93 -7.83
C VAL A 8 -0.89 -17.68 -8.04
N VAL A 9 -1.30 -16.53 -7.49
CA VAL A 9 -0.59 -15.26 -7.65
C VAL A 9 0.74 -15.29 -6.89
N GLY A 10 0.73 -15.80 -5.66
CA GLY A 10 1.94 -15.94 -4.83
C GLY A 10 2.95 -16.88 -5.46
N SER A 11 2.52 -18.05 -5.95
CA SER A 11 3.44 -18.98 -6.63
C SER A 11 3.99 -18.41 -7.95
N ALA A 12 3.16 -17.74 -8.75
CA ALA A 12 3.61 -17.04 -9.95
C ALA A 12 4.63 -15.94 -9.61
N ALA A 13 4.37 -15.13 -8.59
CA ALA A 13 5.29 -14.10 -8.11
C ALA A 13 6.61 -14.69 -7.60
N GLY A 14 6.56 -15.80 -6.84
CA GLY A 14 7.75 -16.51 -6.38
C GLY A 14 8.61 -17.02 -7.53
N PHE A 15 7.99 -17.56 -8.58
CA PHE A 15 8.70 -18.02 -9.78
C PHE A 15 9.36 -16.87 -10.53
N VAL A 16 8.66 -15.74 -10.68
CA VAL A 16 9.22 -14.53 -11.30
C VAL A 16 10.37 -13.96 -10.45
N ALA A 17 10.20 -13.87 -9.13
CA ALA A 17 11.21 -13.32 -8.22
C ALA A 17 12.50 -14.15 -8.22
N THR A 18 12.38 -15.47 -8.08
CA THR A 18 13.53 -16.39 -8.12
C THR A 18 14.28 -16.32 -9.44
N ARG A 19 13.56 -16.23 -10.57
CA ARG A 19 14.15 -16.02 -11.90
C ARG A 19 14.83 -14.66 -12.04
N ALA A 20 14.19 -13.59 -11.60
CA ALA A 20 14.73 -12.23 -11.64
C ALA A 20 15.99 -12.09 -10.76
N MET A 21 16.03 -12.80 -9.62
CA MET A 21 17.18 -12.83 -8.71
C MET A 21 18.26 -13.83 -9.13
N GLY A 22 18.05 -14.61 -10.20
CA GLY A 22 19.01 -15.64 -10.65
C GLY A 22 19.16 -16.83 -9.69
N ILE A 23 18.26 -16.98 -8.71
CA ILE A 23 18.32 -18.04 -7.69
C ILE A 23 17.51 -19.23 -8.18
N ARG A 24 18.14 -20.42 -8.23
CA ARG A 24 17.48 -21.66 -8.60
C ARG A 24 17.01 -22.39 -7.35
N LEU A 25 15.75 -22.17 -6.99
CA LEU A 25 15.08 -22.92 -5.94
C LEU A 25 14.22 -24.05 -6.54
N PRO A 26 14.12 -25.22 -5.88
CA PRO A 26 13.13 -26.23 -6.25
C PRO A 26 11.71 -25.68 -6.16
N LEU A 27 10.81 -26.25 -6.96
CA LEU A 27 9.42 -25.79 -7.11
C LEU A 27 8.68 -25.60 -5.77
N PRO A 28 8.72 -26.53 -4.80
CA PRO A 28 8.01 -26.36 -3.53
C PRO A 28 8.52 -25.16 -2.73
N GLN A 29 9.83 -24.93 -2.73
CA GLN A 29 10.44 -23.78 -2.03
C GLN A 29 10.08 -22.47 -2.70
N THR A 30 10.05 -22.43 -4.03
CA THR A 30 9.66 -21.24 -4.82
C THR A 30 8.21 -20.83 -4.53
N VAL A 31 7.30 -21.80 -4.50
CA VAL A 31 5.90 -21.59 -4.17
C VAL A 31 5.75 -21.09 -2.73
N ALA A 32 6.43 -21.72 -1.77
CA ALA A 32 6.40 -21.30 -0.37
C ALA A 32 6.91 -19.87 -0.19
N LEU A 33 8.04 -19.52 -0.81
CA LEU A 33 8.58 -18.16 -0.79
C LEU A 33 7.60 -17.16 -1.39
N GLY A 34 6.95 -17.53 -2.49
CA GLY A 34 5.96 -16.71 -3.16
C GLY A 34 4.73 -16.41 -2.31
N VAL A 35 4.21 -17.42 -1.60
CA VAL A 35 3.08 -17.25 -0.68
C VAL A 35 3.46 -16.41 0.53
N ILE A 36 4.62 -16.67 1.15
CA ILE A 36 5.13 -15.88 2.28
C ILE A 36 5.36 -14.42 1.84
N GLY A 37 5.93 -14.22 0.66
CA GLY A 37 6.14 -12.90 0.06
C GLY A 37 4.83 -12.16 -0.23
N ALA A 38 3.79 -12.86 -0.69
CA ALA A 38 2.46 -12.25 -0.91
C ALA A 38 1.82 -11.77 0.42
N ILE A 39 1.99 -12.52 1.50
CA ILE A 39 1.51 -12.15 2.84
C ILE A 39 2.29 -10.94 3.37
N LEU A 40 3.61 -10.95 3.25
CA LEU A 40 4.48 -9.87 3.73
C LEU A 40 4.38 -8.61 2.88
N GLY A 41 4.16 -8.74 1.57
CA GLY A 41 4.05 -7.61 0.65
C GLY A 41 2.92 -6.66 1.02
N ILE A 42 1.81 -7.20 1.56
CA ILE A 42 0.71 -6.38 2.11
C ILE A 42 1.16 -5.52 3.29
N TRP A 43 2.04 -6.03 4.16
CA TRP A 43 2.56 -5.23 5.27
C TRP A 43 3.51 -4.13 4.77
N VAL A 44 4.35 -4.44 3.80
CA VAL A 44 5.26 -3.46 3.18
C VAL A 44 4.48 -2.34 2.50
N ILE A 45 3.45 -2.67 1.72
CA ILE A 45 2.61 -1.67 1.05
C ILE A 45 1.86 -0.80 2.07
N ARG A 46 1.35 -1.40 3.16
CA ARG A 46 0.65 -0.67 4.21
C ARG A 46 1.57 0.28 4.95
N LEU A 47 2.81 -0.14 5.21
CA LEU A 47 3.79 0.72 5.85
C LEU A 47 4.13 1.92 4.95
N ALA A 48 4.38 1.68 3.66
CA ALA A 48 4.63 2.73 2.68
C ALA A 48 3.45 3.71 2.56
N LEU A 49 2.23 3.19 2.42
CA LEU A 49 1.01 3.99 2.35
C LEU A 49 0.70 4.69 3.68
N GLY A 50 1.08 4.14 4.82
CA GLY A 50 0.89 4.75 6.13
C GLY A 50 1.68 6.05 6.26
N PHE A 51 2.94 6.05 5.82
CA PHE A 51 3.75 7.27 5.77
C PHE A 51 3.16 8.31 4.81
N LEU A 52 2.78 7.91 3.59
CA LEU A 52 2.11 8.80 2.64
C LEU A 52 0.79 9.36 3.20
N GLY A 53 0.04 8.50 3.90
CA GLY A 53 -1.21 8.85 4.56
C GLY A 53 -1.02 9.93 5.62
N LEU A 54 0.00 9.83 6.46
CA LEU A 54 0.28 10.86 7.49
C LEU A 54 0.46 12.26 6.88
N PHE A 55 1.22 12.37 5.79
CA PHE A 55 1.37 13.64 5.07
C PHE A 55 0.06 14.10 4.43
N ALA A 56 -0.71 13.15 3.85
CA ALA A 56 -2.01 13.45 3.26
C ALA A 56 -3.03 13.95 4.30
N TRP A 57 -3.04 13.38 5.50
CA TRP A 57 -3.89 13.82 6.61
C TRP A 57 -3.56 15.26 7.04
N PHE A 58 -2.27 15.59 7.15
CA PHE A 58 -1.85 16.95 7.47
C PHE A 58 -2.24 17.95 6.37
N ALA A 59 -1.98 17.61 5.11
CA ALA A 59 -2.34 18.46 3.98
C ALA A 59 -3.86 18.71 3.88
N SER A 60 -4.66 17.66 4.11
CA SER A 60 -6.12 17.75 4.12
C SER A 60 -6.65 18.62 5.25
N ALA A 61 -6.14 18.44 6.47
CA ALA A 61 -6.52 19.27 7.62
C ALA A 61 -6.20 20.75 7.39
N PHE A 62 -5.02 21.03 6.82
CA PHE A 62 -4.62 22.39 6.48
C PHE A 62 -5.56 23.02 5.42
N LEU A 63 -5.85 22.28 4.34
CA LEU A 63 -6.81 22.70 3.32
C LEU A 63 -8.20 22.99 3.91
N GLY A 64 -8.67 22.13 4.81
CA GLY A 64 -9.94 22.32 5.51
C GLY A 64 -9.97 23.63 6.30
N VAL A 65 -8.95 23.89 7.11
CA VAL A 65 -8.87 25.13 7.92
C VAL A 65 -8.83 26.38 7.03
N VAL A 66 -8.05 26.36 5.94
CA VAL A 66 -7.98 27.50 5.01
C VAL A 66 -9.34 27.80 4.38
N LEU A 67 -10.08 26.76 3.96
CA LEU A 67 -11.44 26.89 3.43
C LEU A 67 -12.42 27.46 4.47
N LEU A 68 -12.35 26.96 5.72
CA LEU A 68 -13.20 27.46 6.80
C LEU A 68 -12.90 28.93 7.12
N LEU A 69 -11.63 29.32 7.21
CA LEU A 69 -11.23 30.71 7.46
C LEU A 69 -11.65 31.63 6.31
N TRP A 70 -11.53 31.18 5.07
CA TRP A 70 -12.02 31.93 3.92
C TRP A 70 -13.54 32.17 3.99
N GLY A 71 -14.31 31.13 4.33
CA GLY A 71 -15.75 31.26 4.55
C GLY A 71 -16.08 32.21 5.69
N TYR A 72 -15.41 32.07 6.84
CA TYR A 72 -15.60 32.95 7.99
C TYR A 72 -15.35 34.42 7.63
N LYS A 73 -14.22 34.72 6.99
CA LYS A 73 -13.88 36.08 6.54
C LYS A 73 -14.89 36.65 5.54
N THR A 74 -15.40 35.80 4.65
CA THR A 74 -16.30 36.24 3.57
C THR A 74 -17.71 36.50 4.05
N PHE A 75 -18.23 35.69 4.99
CA PHE A 75 -19.64 35.73 5.38
C PHE A 75 -19.91 36.34 6.76
N ILE A 76 -18.98 36.21 7.71
CA ILE A 76 -19.18 36.64 9.11
C ILE A 76 -18.49 37.97 9.37
N GLU A 77 -17.25 38.15 8.93
CA GLU A 77 -16.47 39.37 9.19
C GLU A 77 -16.85 40.54 8.27
N LYS A 78 -17.50 40.26 7.13
CA LYS A 78 -17.95 41.27 6.18
C LYS A 78 -19.38 41.77 6.44
N ARG A 79 -20.01 41.36 7.55
CA ARG A 79 -21.29 41.91 8.06
C ARG A 79 -21.06 42.87 9.21
#